data_AF-I4DRN3-F1
#
_entry.id   AF-I4DRN3-F1
#
_cell.length_a   1.000
_cell.length_b   1.000
_cell.length_c   1.000
_cell.angle_alpha   90.00
_cell.angle_beta   90.00
_cell.angle_gamma   90.00
#
_symmetry.space_group_name_H-M   'P 1'
#
loop_
_entity.id
_entity.type
_entity.pdbx_description
1 polymer ?
#
loop_
_entity_poly.entity_id
_entity_poly.type
_entity_poly.pdbx_seq_one_letter_code
_entity_poly.pdbx_strand_id
1 'polypeptide(L)'
;MNTSYRCAADTQLNLTAEVTSVAATLTLSQLQEEAFRTQHNNNSFSSARECGSPDLPDAVPIAVGCALGGLVVVVLIAYLEGRRRSAARGYLSM
;
A
#
# COMPACT_ATOMS: atom_id res chain seq x y z
N MET A 1 5.08 -14.06 16.64
CA MET A 1 4.97 -12.90 15.73
C MET A 1 5.48 -11.71 16.50
N ASN A 2 6.72 -11.27 16.23
CA ASN A 2 7.32 -10.16 16.96
C ASN A 2 7.51 -9.01 15.97
N THR A 3 6.81 -7.90 16.18
CA THR A 3 6.85 -6.74 15.28
C THR A 3 6.94 -5.48 16.11
N SER A 4 7.78 -4.54 15.68
CA SER A 4 7.76 -3.19 16.23
C SER A 4 6.77 -2.33 15.46
N TYR A 5 6.19 -1.33 16.11
CA TYR A 5 5.40 -0.29 15.47
C TYR A 5 6.32 0.92 15.24
N ARG A 6 6.27 1.52 14.05
CA ARG A 6 7.09 2.67 13.68
C ARG A 6 6.21 3.71 13.01
N CYS A 7 6.43 4.98 13.29
CA CYS A 7 5.73 6.08 12.66
C CYS A 7 6.70 7.23 12.41
N ALA A 8 7.15 7.36 11.16
CA ALA A 8 8.01 8.47 10.74
C ALA A 8 7.24 9.80 10.59
N ALA A 9 5.94 9.73 10.33
CA ALA A 9 5.08 10.91 10.19
C ALA A 9 4.78 11.55 11.56
N ASP A 10 4.65 12.87 11.59
CA ASP A 10 4.27 13.60 12.80
C ASP A 10 2.82 13.29 13.16
N THR A 11 2.61 12.80 14.38
CA THR A 11 1.28 12.48 14.92
C THR A 11 0.98 13.35 16.13
N GLN A 12 -0.21 13.96 16.15
CA GLN A 12 -0.66 14.81 17.25
C GLN A 12 -1.69 14.06 18.09
N LEU A 13 -1.39 13.88 19.36
CA LEU A 13 -2.27 13.27 20.34
C LEU A 13 -2.80 14.37 21.28
N ASN A 14 -4.08 14.65 21.17
CA ASN A 14 -4.74 15.63 22.03
C ASN A 14 -5.16 14.95 23.33
N LEU A 15 -4.50 15.28 24.43
CA LEU A 15 -4.92 14.87 25.77
C LEU A 15 -6.03 15.79 26.26
N THR A 16 -7.13 15.19 26.67
CA THR A 16 -8.27 15.87 27.26
C THR A 16 -8.24 15.68 28.78
N ALA A 17 -8.47 16.76 29.55
CA ALA A 17 -8.61 16.68 31.02
C ALA A 17 -10.05 16.44 31.47
N GLU A 18 -11.03 16.79 30.61
CA GLU A 18 -12.47 16.61 30.81
C GLU A 18 -13.08 16.29 29.42
N VAL A 19 -14.34 15.83 29.37
CA VAL A 19 -15.03 15.39 28.13
C VAL A 19 -14.94 16.42 26.97
N THR A 20 -14.75 17.70 27.26
CA THR A 20 -14.78 18.79 26.28
C THR A 20 -13.59 19.74 26.28
N SER A 21 -12.54 19.55 27.11
CA SER A 21 -11.38 20.45 27.12
C SER A 21 -10.06 19.72 26.84
N VAL A 22 -9.35 20.19 25.81
CA VAL A 22 -7.98 19.76 25.50
C VAL A 22 -7.06 20.40 26.54
N ALA A 23 -6.39 19.57 27.33
CA ALA A 23 -5.46 20.00 28.37
C ALA A 23 -4.03 20.14 27.85
N ALA A 24 -3.62 19.25 26.94
CA ALA A 24 -2.30 19.28 26.33
C ALA A 24 -2.32 18.55 24.97
N THR A 25 -1.41 18.93 24.07
CA THR A 25 -1.21 18.28 22.78
C THR A 25 0.19 17.70 22.74
N LEU A 26 0.31 16.39 22.56
CA LEU A 26 1.59 15.70 22.36
C LEU A 26 1.84 15.51 20.88
N THR A 27 2.97 16.03 20.40
CA THR A 27 3.45 15.80 19.04
C THR A 27 4.52 14.71 19.08
N LEU A 28 4.22 13.56 18.48
CA LEU A 28 5.13 12.43 18.37
C LEU A 28 5.72 12.43 16.96
N SER A 29 7.04 12.54 16.86
CA SER A 29 7.81 12.48 15.62
C SER A 29 8.76 11.28 15.68
N GLN A 30 8.89 10.54 14.57
CA GLN A 30 9.78 9.36 14.47
C GLN A 30 9.57 8.32 15.59
N LEU A 31 8.32 8.03 15.93
CA LEU A 31 7.95 7.07 16.95
C LEU A 31 8.41 5.66 16.53
N GLN A 32 9.04 4.90 17.42
CA GLN A 32 9.24 3.46 17.23
C GLN A 32 9.14 2.73 18.57
N GLU A 33 8.22 1.78 18.67
CA GLU A 33 7.91 1.07 19.90
C GLU A 33 7.70 -0.43 19.69
N GLU A 34 8.00 -1.23 20.71
CA GLU A 34 7.80 -2.68 20.69
C GLU A 34 7.44 -3.14 22.10
N ALA A 35 6.23 -3.67 22.28
CA ALA A 35 5.72 -4.14 23.56
C ALA A 35 5.60 -5.67 23.60
N PHE A 36 5.67 -6.25 24.81
CA PHE A 36 5.44 -7.69 25.05
C PHE A 36 6.32 -8.65 24.23
N ARG A 37 7.58 -8.27 23.97
CA ARG A 37 8.53 -9.10 23.23
C ARG A 37 8.85 -10.40 23.99
N THR A 38 8.66 -11.54 23.33
CA THR A 38 8.89 -12.88 23.92
C THR A 38 10.30 -13.44 23.71
N GLN A 39 11.08 -12.88 22.78
CA GLN A 39 12.43 -13.33 22.45
C GLN A 39 13.41 -12.19 22.70
N HIS A 40 14.28 -12.33 23.71
CA HIS A 40 15.25 -11.31 24.12
C HIS A 40 16.66 -11.67 23.62
N ASN A 41 16.80 -11.90 22.32
CA ASN A 41 18.12 -12.27 21.78
C ASN A 41 19.01 -11.04 21.54
N ASN A 42 18.41 -9.89 21.17
CA ASN A 42 19.15 -8.65 20.85
C ASN A 42 18.45 -7.40 21.43
N ASN A 43 19.21 -6.33 21.72
CA ASN A 43 18.68 -5.03 22.17
C ASN A 43 18.14 -4.14 21.03
N SER A 44 17.77 -4.75 19.90
CA SER A 44 17.26 -4.07 18.70
C SER A 44 15.75 -4.29 18.55
N PHE A 45 15.09 -3.38 17.83
CA PHE A 45 13.69 -3.55 17.45
C PHE A 45 13.51 -4.68 16.43
N SER A 46 12.37 -5.36 16.49
CA SER A 46 11.94 -6.34 15.48
C SER A 46 11.42 -5.64 14.22
N SER A 47 11.02 -6.43 13.21
CA SER A 47 10.47 -5.92 11.94
C SER A 47 9.39 -4.86 12.19
N ALA A 48 9.60 -3.66 11.63
CA ALA A 48 8.78 -2.50 11.85
C ALA A 48 7.52 -2.51 10.97
N ARG A 49 6.37 -2.29 11.58
CA ARG A 49 5.10 -1.96 10.94
C ARG A 49 4.95 -0.45 10.95
N GLU A 50 4.96 0.15 9.77
CA GLU A 50 4.82 1.60 9.66
C GLU A 50 3.36 2.01 9.97
N CYS A 51 3.16 3.14 10.65
CA CYS A 51 1.85 3.74 10.83
C CYS A 51 1.28 4.11 9.46
N GLY A 52 0.02 3.75 9.19
CA GLY A 52 -0.57 3.92 7.86
C GLY A 52 0.04 2.99 6.79
N SER A 53 0.81 1.97 7.18
CA SER A 53 1.17 0.89 6.27
C SER A 53 -0.10 0.21 5.73
N PRO A 54 -0.06 -0.25 4.47
CA PRO A 54 -1.22 -0.72 3.72
C PRO A 54 -1.77 -2.05 4.19
N ASP A 55 -2.41 -2.04 5.35
CA ASP A 55 -3.73 -2.67 5.43
C ASP A 55 -4.73 -1.72 4.73
N LEU A 56 -4.41 -1.31 3.50
CA LEU A 56 -5.05 -0.25 2.75
C LEU A 56 -6.29 -0.86 2.07
N PRO A 57 -7.53 -0.63 2.56
CA PRO A 57 -8.74 -0.96 1.81
C PRO A 57 -8.73 -0.32 0.41
N ASP A 58 -7.93 0.74 0.20
CA ASP A 58 -7.77 1.46 -1.06
C ASP A 58 -6.63 0.93 -1.97
N ALA A 59 -5.70 0.12 -1.46
CA ALA A 59 -4.61 -0.45 -2.28
C ALA A 59 -5.15 -1.53 -3.23
N VAL A 60 -6.14 -2.28 -2.76
CA VAL A 60 -6.81 -3.33 -3.53
C VAL A 60 -7.45 -2.77 -4.81
N PRO A 61 -8.33 -1.75 -4.77
CA PRO A 61 -8.93 -1.21 -6.00
C PRO A 61 -7.90 -0.61 -6.97
N ILE A 62 -6.82 0.01 -6.47
CA ILE A 62 -5.73 0.53 -7.34
C ILE A 62 -5.00 -0.61 -8.05
N ALA A 63 -4.65 -1.68 -7.33
CA ALA A 63 -3.96 -2.83 -7.90
C ALA A 63 -4.82 -3.54 -8.95
N VAL A 64 -6.12 -3.70 -8.68
CA VAL A 64 -7.08 -4.28 -9.64
C VAL A 64 -7.21 -3.39 -10.88
N GLY A 65 -7.27 -2.06 -10.72
CA GLY A 65 -7.31 -1.12 -11.83
C GLY A 65 -6.09 -1.23 -12.76
N CYS A 66 -4.89 -1.29 -12.19
CA CYS A 66 -3.65 -1.49 -12.95
C CYS A 66 -3.64 -2.83 -13.71
N ALA A 67 -4.08 -3.91 -13.07
CA ALA A 67 -4.15 -5.22 -13.70
C ALA A 67 -5.12 -5.26 -14.89
N LEU A 68 -6.33 -4.71 -14.71
CA LEU A 68 -7.33 -4.63 -15.77
C LEU A 68 -6.88 -3.72 -16.91
N GLY A 69 -6.32 -2.55 -16.60
CA GLY A 69 -5.78 -1.63 -17.61
C GLY A 69 -4.65 -2.24 -18.44
N GLY A 70 -3.70 -2.91 -17.78
CA GLY A 70 -2.60 -3.60 -18.45
C GLY A 70 -3.10 -4.70 -19.40
N LEU A 71 -4.06 -5.51 -18.96
CA LEU A 71 -4.64 -6.58 -19.78
C LEU A 71 -5.31 -6.03 -21.06
N VAL A 72 -6.08 -4.94 -20.93
CA VAL A 72 -6.73 -4.30 -22.09
C VAL A 72 -5.70 -3.83 -23.12
N VAL A 73 -4.61 -3.19 -22.68
CA VAL A 73 -3.55 -2.74 -23.58
C VAL A 73 -2.90 -3.92 -24.32
N VAL A 74 -2.60 -5.02 -23.62
CA VAL A 74 -2.05 -6.23 -24.24
C VAL A 74 -3.00 -6.82 -25.29
N VAL A 75 -4.29 -6.92 -24.96
CA VAL A 75 -5.31 -7.41 -25.90
C VAL A 75 -5.42 -6.51 -27.13
N LEU A 76 -5.36 -5.19 -26.97
CA LEU A 76 -5.40 -4.25 -28.10
C LEU A 76 -4.18 -4.42 -29.01
N ILE A 77 -2.98 -4.56 -28.46
CA ILE A 77 -1.77 -4.80 -29.25
C ILE A 77 -1.90 -6.11 -30.04
N ALA A 78 -2.30 -7.19 -29.37
CA ALA A 78 -2.52 -8.49 -30.01
C ALA A 78 -3.60 -8.42 -31.11
N TYR A 79 -4.69 -7.69 -30.86
CA TYR A 79 -5.75 -7.47 -31.83
C TYR A 79 -5.26 -6.69 -33.05
N LEU A 80 -4.46 -5.64 -32.86
CA LEU A 80 -3.90 -4.86 -33.96
C LEU A 80 -2.98 -5.71 -34.84
N GLU A 81 -2.09 -6.51 -34.25
CA GLU A 81 -1.22 -7.43 -34.98
C GLU A 81 -2.02 -8.52 -35.71
N GLY A 82 -3.01 -9.12 -35.03
CA GLY A 82 -3.91 -10.09 -35.64
C GLY A 82 -4.69 -9.50 -36.82
N ARG A 83 -5.25 -8.30 -36.65
CA ARG A 83 -5.96 -7.57 -37.70
C ARG A 83 -5.06 -7.23 -38.88
N ARG A 84 -3.82 -6.80 -38.63
CA ARG A 84 -2.81 -6.57 -39.69
C ARG A 84 -2.59 -7.83 -40.53
N ARG A 85 -2.48 -9.00 -39.90
CA ARG A 85 -2.29 -10.28 -40.60
C ARG A 85 -3.54 -10.77 -41.33
N SER A 86 -4.72 -10.60 -40.73
CA SER A 86 -6.00 -10.98 -41.36
C SER A 86 -6.34 -10.10 -42.56
N ALA A 87 -6.04 -8.79 -42.49
CA ALA A 87 -6.20 -7.88 -43.62
C ALA A 87 -5.26 -8.25 -44.80
N ALA A 88 -4.06 -8.76 -44.52
CA ALA A 88 -3.13 -9.22 -45.56
C ALA A 88 -3.54 -10.56 -46.21
N ARG A 89 -4.28 -11.43 -45.50
CA ARG A 89 -4.75 -12.73 -46.03
C ARG A 89 -6.09 -12.67 -46.76
N GLY A 90 -6.94 -11.68 -46.46
CA GLY A 90 -8.29 -11.57 -47.05
C GLY A 90 -8.35 -11.08 -48.51
N TYR A 91 -7.21 -10.67 -49.10
CA TYR A 91 -7.13 -10.18 -50.49
C TYR A 91 -6.43 -11.14 -51.46
N LEU A 92 -6.05 -12.36 -51.01
CA LEU A 92 -5.36 -13.37 -51.84
C LEU A 92 -6.26 -14.56 -52.24
N SER A 93 -7.58 -14.39 -52.14
CA SER A 93 -8.56 -15.38 -52.61
C SER A 93 -9.42 -14.82 -53.74
N MET A 94 -8.77 -14.24 -54.75
CA MET A 94 -9.37 -13.93 -56.06
C MET A 94 -8.33 -14.14 -57.16
#